data_AF-A0A3D1J3B8-F1
#
_entry.id   AF-A0A3D1J3B8-F1
#
_cell.length_a   1.000
_cell.length_b   1.000
_cell.length_c   1.000
_cell.angle_alpha   90.00
_cell.angle_beta   90.00
_cell.angle_gamma   90.00
#
_symmetry.space_group_name_H-M   'P 1'
#
loop_
_entity.id
_entity.type
_entity.pdbx_description
1 polymer ?
#
loop_
_entity_poly.entity_id
_entity_poly.type
_entity_poly.pdbx_seq_one_letter_code
_entity_poly.pdbx_strand_id
1 'polypeptide(L)'
;VTVRQVAAYRRAAPILDDADRDRLRQLIDVGHDWLVTSSESLRILIQMVQQRAGADGVAKMRQRKIIVPHARIAETARTLGFEEIVLTGSGDEQVLAALQFAA
;
A
#
# COMPACT_ATOMS: atom_id res chain seq x y z
N VAL A 1 13.79 -28.41 -20.50
CA VAL A 1 12.49 -27.78 -20.82
C VAL A 1 12.72 -26.30 -21.05
N THR A 2 12.30 -25.75 -22.19
CA THR A 2 12.47 -24.32 -22.51
C THR A 2 11.22 -23.57 -22.08
N VAL A 3 11.37 -22.55 -21.22
CA VAL A 3 10.27 -21.69 -20.80
C VAL A 3 10.28 -20.43 -21.68
N ARG A 4 9.15 -20.13 -22.33
CA ARG A 4 8.95 -18.87 -23.05
C ARG A 4 7.97 -18.00 -22.27
N GLN A 5 8.44 -16.84 -21.82
CA GLN A 5 7.57 -15.85 -21.19
C GLN A 5 6.76 -15.11 -22.26
N VAL A 6 5.47 -14.93 -22.01
CA VAL A 6 4.58 -14.11 -22.83
C VAL A 6 3.84 -13.18 -21.87
N ALA A 7 4.02 -11.87 -22.03
CA ALA A 7 3.36 -10.89 -21.18
C ALA A 7 1.90 -10.74 -21.62
N ALA A 8 0.96 -11.14 -20.76
CA ALA A 8 -0.47 -10.95 -21.01
C ALA A 8 -0.97 -9.56 -20.64
N TYR A 9 -0.25 -8.86 -19.75
CA TYR A 9 -0.62 -7.54 -19.26
C TYR A 9 0.59 -6.74 -18.80
N ARG A 10 0.37 -5.45 -18.57
CA ARG A 10 1.30 -4.54 -17.90
C ARG A 10 0.57 -3.84 -16.75
N ARG A 11 1.29 -3.59 -15.66
CA ARG A 11 0.81 -2.76 -14.55
C ARG A 11 1.15 -1.29 -14.80
N ALA A 12 0.22 -0.42 -14.42
CA ALA A 12 0.38 1.02 -14.48
C ALA A 12 -0.30 1.64 -13.26
N ALA A 13 0.14 2.85 -12.90
CA ALA A 13 -0.55 3.65 -11.90
C ALA A 13 -1.98 3.97 -12.36
N PRO A 14 -2.99 3.90 -11.48
CA PRO A 14 -4.33 4.31 -11.86
C PRO A 14 -4.37 5.81 -12.18
N ILE A 15 -5.24 6.19 -13.11
CA ILE A 15 -5.53 7.60 -13.39
C ILE A 15 -6.67 7.98 -12.45
N LEU A 16 -6.37 8.82 -11.47
CA LEU A 16 -7.39 9.41 -10.60
C LEU A 16 -7.99 10.64 -11.29
N ASP A 17 -9.29 10.82 -11.19
CA ASP A 17 -9.91 12.11 -11.47
C ASP A 17 -9.79 13.03 -10.24
N ASP A 18 -10.40 14.22 -10.31
CA ASP A 18 -10.28 15.19 -9.22
C ASP A 18 -11.08 14.78 -7.98
N ALA A 19 -12.21 14.08 -8.14
CA ALA A 19 -12.99 13.57 -7.03
C ALA A 19 -12.22 12.48 -6.27
N ASP A 20 -11.59 11.56 -6.99
CA ASP A 20 -10.73 10.52 -6.41
C ASP A 20 -9.49 11.11 -5.73
N ARG A 21 -8.90 12.14 -6.32
CA ARG A 21 -7.79 12.88 -5.70
C ARG A 21 -8.22 13.53 -4.38
N ASP A 22 -9.39 14.14 -4.32
CA ASP A 22 -9.92 14.69 -3.08
C ASP A 22 -10.25 13.61 -2.07
N ARG A 23 -10.79 12.49 -2.53
CA ARG A 23 -11.08 11.34 -1.68
C ARG A 23 -9.80 10.79 -1.05
N LEU A 24 -8.73 10.64 -1.83
CA LEU A 24 -7.42 10.21 -1.32
C LEU A 24 -6.94 11.16 -0.22
N ARG A 25 -6.99 12.48 -0.44
CA ARG A 25 -6.58 13.47 0.57
C ARG A 25 -7.37 13.32 1.87
N GLN A 26 -8.69 13.20 1.78
CA GLN A 26 -9.55 12.99 2.95
C GLN A 26 -9.20 11.70 3.69
N LEU A 27 -8.94 10.61 2.96
CA LEU A 27 -8.55 9.34 3.56
C LEU A 27 -7.25 9.46 4.35
N ILE A 28 -6.26 10.21 3.86
CA ILE A 28 -5.01 10.49 4.60
C ILE A 28 -5.26 11.16 5.96
N ASP A 29 -6.24 12.07 6.02
CA ASP A 29 -6.53 12.87 7.21
C ASP A 29 -7.35 12.13 8.28
N VAL A 30 -8.08 11.06 7.92
CA VAL A 30 -8.86 10.26 8.87
C VAL A 30 -8.03 9.09 9.45
N GLY A 31 -8.47 8.54 10.59
CA GLY A 31 -7.88 7.33 11.15
C GLY A 31 -8.20 6.11 10.28
N HIS A 32 -7.16 5.40 9.84
CA HIS A 32 -7.27 4.18 9.04
C HIS A 32 -5.98 3.36 9.12
N ASP A 33 -6.06 2.12 8.66
CA ASP A 33 -4.94 1.22 8.44
C ASP A 33 -4.78 0.97 6.93
N TRP A 34 -3.54 0.81 6.47
CA TRP A 34 -3.25 0.44 5.09
C TRP A 34 -3.23 -1.07 4.92
N LEU A 35 -3.87 -1.59 3.87
CA LEU A 35 -3.67 -2.96 3.41
C LEU A 35 -3.06 -2.93 2.02
N VAL A 36 -1.84 -3.47 1.87
CA VAL A 36 -1.11 -3.42 0.59
C VAL A 36 -0.54 -4.78 0.22
N THR A 37 -0.93 -5.26 -0.95
CA THR A 37 -0.60 -6.61 -1.46
C THR A 37 0.50 -6.61 -2.52
N SER A 38 1.11 -5.45 -2.80
CA SER A 38 2.18 -5.30 -3.79
C SER A 38 3.12 -4.16 -3.44
N SER A 39 4.43 -4.44 -3.46
CA SER A 39 5.47 -3.41 -3.30
C SER A 39 5.39 -2.33 -4.39
N GLU A 40 4.94 -2.68 -5.59
CA GLU A 40 4.75 -1.71 -6.68
C GLU A 40 3.61 -0.76 -6.37
N SER A 41 2.47 -1.28 -5.92
CA SER A 41 1.32 -0.48 -5.54
C SER A 41 1.64 0.46 -4.38
N LEU A 42 2.44 0.01 -3.40
CA LEU A 42 2.88 0.86 -2.29
C LEU A 42 3.67 2.08 -2.78
N ARG A 43 4.62 1.88 -3.70
CA ARG A 43 5.42 2.98 -4.26
C ARG A 43 4.56 3.96 -5.06
N ILE A 44 3.63 3.45 -5.86
CA ILE A 44 2.69 4.26 -6.63
C ILE A 44 1.81 5.11 -5.68
N LEU A 45 1.27 4.49 -4.63
CA LEU A 45 0.41 5.18 -3.67
C LEU A 45 1.15 6.32 -2.96
N ILE A 46 2.39 6.11 -2.52
CA ILE A 46 3.20 7.19 -1.92
C ILE A 46 3.40 8.34 -2.90
N GLN A 47 3.68 8.05 -4.17
CA GLN A 47 3.83 9.10 -5.18
C GLN A 47 2.52 9.88 -5.36
N MET A 48 1.38 9.21 -5.38
CA MET A 48 0.06 9.86 -5.47
C MET A 48 -0.23 10.74 -4.25
N VAL A 49 0.08 10.25 -3.04
CA VAL A 49 -0.06 11.03 -1.81
C VAL A 49 0.88 12.22 -1.81
N GLN A 50 2.13 12.06 -2.22
CA GLN A 50 3.10 13.15 -2.35
C GLN A 50 2.61 14.24 -3.31
N GLN A 51 2.04 13.85 -4.44
CA GLN A 51 1.51 14.80 -5.44
C GLN A 51 0.28 15.55 -4.92
N ARG A 52 -0.59 14.89 -4.13
CA ARG A 52 -1.86 15.48 -3.71
C ARG A 52 -1.83 16.18 -2.36
N ALA A 53 -1.08 15.65 -1.40
CA ALA A 53 -1.05 16.10 0.00
C ALA A 53 0.36 16.50 0.47
N GLY A 54 1.34 16.53 -0.43
CA GLY A 54 2.70 16.97 -0.12
C GLY A 54 3.44 16.05 0.85
N ALA A 55 4.55 16.58 1.39
CA ALA A 55 5.40 15.84 2.33
C ALA A 55 4.65 15.51 3.65
N ASP A 56 3.79 16.41 4.12
CA ASP A 56 2.99 16.21 5.34
C ASP A 56 2.01 15.04 5.18
N GLY A 57 1.39 14.91 4.00
CA GLY A 57 0.53 13.77 3.69
C GLY A 57 1.31 12.45 3.70
N VAL A 58 2.53 12.43 3.17
CA VAL A 58 3.40 11.25 3.20
C VAL A 58 3.85 10.92 4.62
N ALA A 59 4.17 11.93 5.44
CA ALA A 59 4.49 11.74 6.85
C ALA A 59 3.30 11.12 7.62
N LYS A 60 2.09 11.66 7.45
CA LYS A 60 0.86 11.09 8.01
C LYS A 60 0.63 9.65 7.55
N MET A 61 0.80 9.38 6.26
CA MET A 61 0.66 8.03 5.69
C MET A 61 1.60 7.02 6.37
N ARG A 62 2.86 7.39 6.61
CA ARG A 62 3.90 6.54 7.22
C ARG A 62 3.67 6.23 8.70
N GLN A 63 3.00 7.14 9.42
CA GLN A 63 2.62 6.97 10.81
C GLN A 63 1.41 6.03 10.99
N ARG A 64 0.71 5.67 9.91
CA ARG A 64 -0.38 4.69 9.96
C ARG A 64 0.17 3.27 9.90
N LYS A 65 -0.50 2.36 10.61
CA LYS A 65 -0.27 0.92 10.50
C LYS A 65 -0.45 0.46 9.06
N ILE A 66 0.48 -0.37 8.59
CA ILE A 66 0.41 -1.02 7.29
C ILE A 66 0.45 -2.54 7.43
N ILE A 67 -0.53 -3.20 6.83
CA ILE A 67 -0.75 -4.64 6.84
C ILE A 67 -0.34 -5.18 5.47
N VAL A 68 0.52 -6.20 5.45
CA VAL A 68 1.11 -6.74 4.22
C VAL A 68 1.22 -8.27 4.27
N PRO A 69 0.88 -9.00 3.18
CA PRO A 69 0.84 -10.46 3.18
C PRO A 69 2.15 -11.15 2.79
N HIS A 70 3.23 -10.38 2.62
CA HIS A 70 4.51 -10.93 2.15
C HIS A 70 5.72 -10.12 2.67
N ALA A 71 6.78 -10.82 3.06
CA ALA A 71 7.98 -10.23 3.65
C ALA A 71 8.62 -9.14 2.78
N ARG A 72 8.71 -9.36 1.46
CA ARG A 72 9.21 -8.34 0.50
C ARG A 72 8.41 -7.02 0.51
N ILE A 73 7.11 -7.07 0.79
CA ILE A 73 6.29 -5.86 0.90
C ILE A 73 6.59 -5.18 2.23
N ALA A 74 6.73 -5.94 3.32
CA ALA A 74 7.15 -5.40 4.62
C ALA A 74 8.52 -4.71 4.55
N GLU A 75 9.50 -5.31 3.88
CA GLU A 75 10.82 -4.70 3.62
C GLU A 75 10.69 -3.40 2.81
N THR A 76 9.82 -3.40 1.79
CA THR A 76 9.54 -2.20 1.01
C THR A 76 8.94 -1.11 1.90
N ALA A 77 7.97 -1.44 2.76
CA ALA A 77 7.35 -0.49 3.68
C ALA A 77 8.37 0.08 4.68
N ARG A 78 9.25 -0.75 5.25
CA ARG A 78 10.36 -0.28 6.12
C ARG A 78 11.27 0.71 5.40
N THR A 79 11.71 0.36 4.20
CA THR A 79 12.58 1.22 3.36
C THR A 79 11.89 2.55 3.03
N LEU A 80 10.58 2.53 2.89
CA LEU A 80 9.77 3.70 2.61
C LEU A 80 9.39 4.49 3.87
N GLY A 81 9.83 4.07 5.07
CA GLY A 81 9.69 4.81 6.32
C GLY A 81 8.40 4.57 7.10
N PHE A 82 7.69 3.46 6.86
CA PHE A 82 6.57 3.07 7.72
C PHE A 82 7.06 2.59 9.08
N GLU A 83 6.39 3.01 10.15
CA GLU A 83 6.79 2.74 11.53
C GLU A 83 6.11 1.48 12.07
N GLU A 84 4.82 1.30 11.79
CA GLU A 84 4.03 0.18 12.30
C GLU A 84 3.65 -0.76 11.14
N ILE A 85 4.30 -1.93 11.07
CA ILE A 85 4.15 -2.88 9.97
C ILE A 85 3.72 -4.24 10.50
N VAL A 86 2.54 -4.70 10.07
CA VAL A 86 2.00 -6.02 10.37
C VAL A 86 2.22 -6.93 9.17
N LEU A 87 3.15 -7.87 9.30
CA LEU A 87 3.34 -8.94 8.32
C LEU A 87 2.35 -10.06 8.61
N THR A 88 1.47 -10.35 7.65
CA THR A 88 0.53 -11.47 7.71
C THR A 88 1.06 -12.66 6.92
N GLY A 89 0.35 -13.79 6.99
CA GLY A 89 0.51 -14.87 6.01
C GLY A 89 -0.04 -14.48 4.64
N SER A 90 0.26 -15.30 3.63
CA SER A 90 -0.27 -15.14 2.28
C SER A 90 -1.73 -15.57 2.17
N GLY A 91 -2.47 -14.95 1.25
CA GLY A 91 -3.87 -15.31 0.95
C GLY A 91 -4.88 -14.61 1.86
N ASP A 92 -6.13 -14.58 1.42
CA ASP A 92 -7.18 -13.76 2.02
C ASP A 92 -7.51 -14.18 3.45
N GLU A 93 -7.51 -15.49 3.75
CA GLU A 93 -7.79 -16.01 5.09
C GLU A 93 -6.80 -15.48 6.14
N GLN A 94 -5.52 -15.43 5.79
CA GLN A 94 -4.47 -14.98 6.70
C GLN A 94 -4.51 -13.46 6.91
N VAL A 95 -4.89 -12.71 5.87
CA VAL A 95 -5.14 -11.27 5.99
C VAL A 95 -6.35 -11.02 6.89
N LEU A 96 -7.45 -11.75 6.70
CA LEU A 96 -8.64 -11.63 7.53
C LEU A 96 -8.37 -11.97 9.00
N ALA A 97 -7.63 -13.06 9.26
CA ALA A 97 -7.22 -13.41 10.62
C ALA A 97 -6.40 -12.27 11.24
N ALA A 98 -5.42 -11.72 10.52
CA ALA A 98 -4.63 -10.59 11.02
C ALA A 98 -5.51 -9.36 11.33
N LEU A 99 -6.51 -9.05 10.50
CA LEU A 99 -7.42 -7.93 10.76
C LEU A 99 -8.29 -8.13 12.01
N GLN A 100 -8.65 -9.37 12.34
CA GLN A 100 -9.44 -9.68 13.54
C GLN A 100 -8.63 -9.54 14.83
N PHE A 101 -7.31 -9.74 14.77
CA PHE A 101 -6.43 -9.71 15.95
C PHE A 101 -5.54 -8.46 16.04
N ALA A 102 -5.48 -7.64 14.98
CA ALA A 102 -4.71 -6.40 14.95
C ALA A 102 -5.53 -5.14 15.32
N ALA A 103 -6.77 -5.32 15.79
CA ALA A 103 -7.64 -4.29 16.36
C ALA A 103 -7.43 -4.18 17.88
#